data_AF-A0A6G2DXN1-F1
#
_entry.id   AF-A0A6G2DXN1-F1
#
_cell.length_a   1.000
_cell.length_b   1.000
_cell.length_c   1.000
_cell.angle_alpha   90.00
_cell.angle_beta   90.00
_cell.angle_gamma   90.00
#
_symmetry.space_group_name_H-M   'P 1'
#
loop_
_entity.id
_entity.type
_entity.pdbx_description
1 polymer ?
#
loop_
_entity_poly.entity_id
_entity_poly.type
_entity_poly.pdbx_seq_one_letter_code
_entity_poly.pdbx_strand_id
1 'polypeptide(L)'
;IQGIDNEHKGNYGYRRIHLELRNRGFVVNHKKVQRLMRILGLTARIRRKRKYSSYQGEIGKKAENLIQRQFEASRPMEKCYTDVTEFA
;
A
#
# COMPACT_ATOMS: atom_id res chain seq x y z
N ILE A 1 3.08 21.45 18.23
CA ILE A 1 3.54 20.11 17.80
C ILE A 1 2.42 19.07 17.95
N GLN A 2 1.95 18.77 19.17
CA GLN A 2 0.84 17.82 19.38
C GLN A 2 -0.44 18.18 18.60
N GLY A 3 -0.81 19.46 18.54
CA GLY A 3 -1.95 19.91 17.73
C GLY A 3 -1.82 19.53 16.26
N ILE A 4 -0.64 19.77 15.65
CA ILE A 4 -0.37 19.41 14.25
C ILE A 4 -0.38 17.88 14.07
N ASP A 5 0.19 17.13 15.01
CA ASP A 5 0.22 15.67 14.97
C ASP A 5 -1.20 15.06 14.99
N ASN A 6 -2.05 15.55 15.90
CA ASN A 6 -3.45 15.12 16.02
C ASN A 6 -4.27 15.48 14.78
N GLU A 7 -4.12 16.70 14.27
CA GLU A 7 -4.77 17.17 13.03
C GLU A 7 -4.46 16.26 11.84
N HIS A 8 -3.21 15.77 11.77
CA HIS A 8 -2.74 14.87 10.71
C HIS A 8 -2.79 13.39 11.08
N LYS A 9 -3.48 13.04 12.18
CA LYS A 9 -3.69 11.65 12.66
C LYS A 9 -2.40 10.85 12.84
N GLY A 10 -1.32 11.51 13.28
CA GLY A 10 -0.01 10.88 13.50
C GLY A 10 0.72 10.46 12.21
N ASN A 11 0.30 10.97 11.04
CA ASN A 11 0.96 10.65 9.77
C ASN A 11 2.19 11.52 9.49
N TYR A 12 2.37 12.60 10.23
CA TYR A 12 3.44 13.57 9.98
C TYR A 12 4.65 13.29 10.87
N GLY A 13 5.80 13.03 10.23
CA GLY A 13 7.09 12.99 10.93
C GLY A 13 7.65 14.38 11.19
N TYR A 14 8.77 14.44 11.92
CA TYR A 14 9.38 15.71 12.33
C TYR A 14 9.67 16.67 11.17
N ARG A 15 9.99 16.16 9.98
CA ARG A 15 10.19 16.99 8.77
C ARG A 15 8.91 17.68 8.34
N ARG A 16 7.78 16.95 8.32
CA ARG A 16 6.47 17.51 7.95
C ARG A 16 5.93 18.43 9.04
N ILE A 17 6.10 18.08 10.30
CA ILE A 17 5.73 18.97 11.42
C ILE A 17 6.57 20.25 11.40
N HIS A 18 7.87 20.16 11.11
CA HIS A 18 8.73 21.34 10.97
C HIS A 18 8.27 22.25 9.82
N LEU A 19 7.92 21.68 8.67
CA LEU A 19 7.38 22.45 7.54
C LEU A 19 6.05 23.13 7.91
N GLU A 20 5.16 22.39 8.59
CA GLU A 20 3.85 22.91 9.00
C GLU A 20 3.98 24.02 10.05
N LEU A 21 4.93 23.89 10.99
CA LEU A 21 5.27 24.96 11.92
C LEU A 21 5.75 26.21 11.18
N ARG A 22 6.59 26.06 10.15
CA ARG A 22 7.06 27.17 9.32
C ARG A 22 5.92 27.82 8.54
N ASN A 23 5.00 27.03 7.99
CA ASN A 23 3.79 27.52 7.30
C ASN A 23 2.89 28.34 8.23
N ARG A 24 2.84 27.99 9.52
CA ARG A 24 2.12 28.72 10.57
C ARG A 24 2.91 29.89 11.16
N GLY A 25 4.05 30.26 10.56
CA GLY A 25 4.87 31.40 10.98
C GLY A 25 5.89 31.12 12.08
N PHE A 26 6.01 29.88 12.56
CA PHE A 26 6.98 29.54 13.60
C PHE A 26 8.36 29.22 13.00
N VAL A 27 9.38 29.97 13.40
CA VAL A 27 10.78 29.71 13.03
C VAL A 27 11.44 28.82 14.08
N VAL A 28 11.39 27.51 13.88
CA VAL A 28 11.95 26.51 14.81
C VAL A 28 12.87 25.55 14.05
N ASN A 29 14.09 25.34 14.52
CA ASN A 29 15.02 24.39 13.90
C ASN A 29 14.44 22.95 13.90
N HIS A 30 14.55 22.24 12.77
CA HIS A 30 14.09 20.85 12.62
C HIS A 30 14.65 19.90 13.69
N LYS A 31 15.88 20.13 14.19
CA LYS A 31 16.48 19.34 15.29
C LYS A 31 15.70 19.50 16.61
N LYS A 32 15.20 20.72 16.89
CA LYS A 32 14.37 21.00 18.06
C LYS A 32 13.01 20.31 17.94
N VAL A 33 12.40 20.35 16.76
CA VAL A 33 11.15 19.62 16.48
C VAL A 33 11.33 18.12 16.69
N GLN A 34 12.40 17.54 16.14
CA GLN A 34 12.71 16.11 16.32
C GLN A 34 12.90 15.74 17.79
N ARG A 35 13.66 16.55 18.55
CA ARG A 35 13.87 16.34 19.99
C ARG A 35 12.56 16.39 20.77
N LEU A 36 11.72 17.39 20.50
CA LEU A 36 10.42 17.53 21.16
C LEU A 36 9.48 16.39 20.83
N MET A 37 9.41 15.95 19.57
CA MET A 37 8.63 14.76 19.20
C MET A 37 9.09 13.52 19.95
N ARG A 38 10.40 13.31 20.09
CA ARG A 38 10.95 12.19 20.85
C ARG A 38 10.57 12.24 22.33
N ILE A 39 10.68 13.41 22.96
CA ILE A 39 10.30 13.60 24.37
C ILE A 39 8.79 13.35 24.57
N LEU A 40 7.97 13.75 23.60
CA LEU A 40 6.51 13.60 23.65
C LEU A 40 6.02 12.22 23.16
N GLY A 41 6.92 11.30 22.79
CA GLY A 41 6.55 9.97 22.27
C GLY A 41 5.85 10.00 20.91
N LEU A 42 5.93 11.09 20.17
CA LEU A 42 5.25 11.25 18.88
C LEU A 42 6.08 10.63 17.76
N THR A 43 5.48 9.68 17.04
CA THR A 43 6.13 9.00 15.90
C THR A 43 5.18 8.95 14.70
N ALA A 44 5.74 9.11 13.51
CA ALA A 44 4.95 9.03 12.29
C ALA A 44 4.58 7.58 11.99
N ARG A 45 3.32 7.34 11.64
CA ARG A 45 2.87 6.05 11.11
C ARG A 45 3.51 5.77 9.76
N ILE A 46 4.46 4.83 9.73
CA ILE A 46 5.06 4.34 8.48
C ILE A 46 4.11 3.30 7.86
N ARG A 47 3.55 3.61 6.70
CA ARG A 47 2.74 2.63 5.94
C ARG A 47 3.68 1.54 5.43
N ARG A 48 3.45 0.28 5.84
CA ARG A 48 4.14 -0.87 5.25
C ARG A 48 3.82 -0.94 3.76
N LYS A 49 4.86 -0.98 2.92
CA LYS A 49 4.70 -1.30 1.49
C LYS A 49 4.15 -2.73 1.40
N ARG A 50 3.00 -2.92 0.76
CA ARG A 50 2.46 -4.24 0.43
C ARG A 50 2.90 -4.60 -0.99
N LYS A 51 3.16 -5.88 -1.26
CA LYS A 51 3.30 -6.36 -2.65
C LYS A 51 1.98 -6.08 -3.38
N TYR A 52 2.08 -5.71 -4.66
CA TYR A 52 0.91 -5.51 -5.49
C TYR A 52 0.12 -6.82 -5.60
N SER A 53 -1.21 -6.74 -5.57
CA SER A 53 -2.12 -7.85 -5.79
C SER A 53 -3.28 -7.32 -6.63
N SER A 54 -3.36 -7.74 -7.88
CA SER A 54 -4.52 -7.50 -8.75
C SER A 54 -5.72 -8.38 -8.39
N TYR A 55 -5.49 -9.43 -7.59
CA TYR A 55 -6.56 -10.31 -7.12
C TYR A 55 -7.53 -9.53 -6.23
N GLN A 56 -8.76 -9.36 -6.70
CA GLN A 56 -9.83 -8.66 -5.98
C GLN A 56 -10.73 -9.61 -5.16
N GLY A 57 -10.40 -10.90 -5.11
CA GLY A 57 -11.28 -11.95 -4.55
C GLY A 57 -12.04 -12.70 -5.64
N GLU A 58 -12.98 -13.56 -5.24
CA GLU A 58 -13.91 -14.22 -6.16
C GLU A 58 -15.01 -13.24 -6.59
N ILE A 59 -14.63 -12.28 -7.43
CA ILE A 59 -15.57 -11.30 -7.98
C ILE A 59 -16.09 -11.80 -9.33
N GLY A 60 -17.41 -11.84 -9.48
CA GLY A 60 -18.10 -12.15 -10.74
C GLY A 60 -18.52 -13.62 -10.88
N LYS A 61 -19.23 -13.91 -11.98
CA LYS A 61 -19.64 -15.28 -12.32
C LYS A 61 -18.48 -15.99 -13.03
N LYS A 62 -17.87 -16.96 -12.36
CA LYS A 62 -16.84 -17.81 -12.95
C LYS A 62 -17.50 -18.84 -13.86
N ALA A 63 -17.03 -18.96 -15.10
CA ALA A 63 -17.43 -20.06 -15.97
C ALA A 63 -16.90 -21.38 -15.41
N GLU A 64 -17.65 -22.46 -15.60
CA GLU A 64 -17.22 -23.79 -15.20
C GLU A 64 -15.95 -24.18 -15.96
N ASN A 65 -15.00 -24.81 -15.27
CA ASN A 65 -13.80 -25.34 -15.90
C ASN A 65 -14.14 -26.63 -16.63
N LEU A 66 -14.37 -26.52 -17.94
CA LEU A 66 -14.74 -27.65 -18.80
C LEU A 66 -13.59 -28.65 -19.02
N ILE A 67 -12.33 -28.21 -18.92
CA ILE A 67 -11.17 -29.07 -19.21
C ILE A 67 -10.83 -29.96 -18.02
N GLN A 68 -11.00 -29.49 -16.79
CA GLN A 68 -10.74 -30.27 -15.57
C GLN A 68 -9.37 -31.00 -15.58
N ARG A 69 -8.34 -30.40 -16.18
CA ARG A 69 -7.00 -30.98 -16.41
C ARG A 69 -6.95 -32.20 -17.35
N GLN A 70 -8.00 -32.46 -18.13
CA GLN A 70 -8.04 -33.48 -19.17
C GLN A 70 -7.60 -32.90 -20.51
N PHE A 71 -6.28 -32.82 -20.73
CA PHE A 71 -5.71 -32.17 -21.92
C PHE A 71 -5.68 -33.04 -23.17
N GLU A 72 -5.75 -34.37 -23.00
CA GLU A 72 -5.74 -35.30 -24.12
C GLU A 72 -7.08 -35.27 -24.89
N ALA A 73 -6.99 -35.33 -26.22
CA ALA A 73 -8.13 -35.36 -27.12
C ALA A 73 -7.93 -36.39 -28.23
N SER A 74 -9.02 -36.96 -28.73
CA SER A 74 -8.99 -38.00 -29.76
C SER A 74 -8.88 -37.45 -31.17
N ARG A 75 -9.36 -36.21 -31.38
CA ARG A 75 -9.36 -35.53 -32.68
C ARG A 75 -8.82 -34.09 -32.53
N PRO A 76 -8.22 -33.54 -33.60
CA PRO A 76 -7.85 -32.12 -33.62
C PRO A 76 -9.08 -31.22 -33.36
N MET A 77 -8.86 -30.11 -32.66
CA MET A 77 -9.89 -29.09 -32.32
C MET A 77 -11.05 -29.57 -31.44
N GLU A 78 -10.93 -30.73 -30.80
CA GLU A 78 -11.90 -31.21 -29.82
C GLU A 78 -11.75 -30.50 -28.46
N LYS A 79 -10.52 -30.11 -28.09
CA LYS A 79 -10.22 -29.33 -26.89
C LYS A 79 -9.28 -28.18 -27.24
N CYS A 80 -9.71 -26.95 -26.95
CA CYS A 80 -8.92 -25.74 -27.15
C CYS A 80 -8.84 -24.98 -25.82
N TYR A 81 -7.64 -24.69 -25.34
CA TYR A 81 -7.42 -23.94 -24.11
C TYR A 81 -6.17 -23.07 -24.23
N THR A 82 -6.12 -22.03 -23.40
CA THR A 82 -5.00 -21.09 -23.32
C THR A 82 -4.61 -20.92 -21.85
N ASP A 83 -3.32 -20.92 -21.56
CA ASP A 83 -2.80 -20.57 -20.24
C ASP A 83 -2.08 -19.21 -20.30
N VAL A 84 -1.92 -18.60 -19.12
CA VAL A 84 -1.15 -17.37 -18.95
C VAL A 84 0.03 -17.70 -18.06
N THR A 85 1.23 -17.65 -18.63
CA THR A 85 2.48 -17.79 -17.91
C THR A 85 3.11 -16.41 -17.72
N GLU A 86 3.34 -16.02 -16.47
CA GLU A 86 4.08 -14.79 -16.16
C GLU A 86 5.59 -15.08 -16.29
N PHE A 87 6.30 -14.25 -17.06
CA PHE A 87 7.76 -14.30 -17.14
C PHE A 87 8.36 -13.39 -16.06
N ALA A 88 9.34 -13.90 -15.32
CA ALA A 88 10.06 -13.18 -14.27
C ALA A 88 11.30 -12.45 -14.81
#